data_AF-A0AAN7IDL3-F1
#
_entry.id   AF-A0AAN7IDL3-F1
#
_cell.length_a   1.000
_cell.length_b   1.000
_cell.length_c   1.000
_cell.angle_alpha   90.00
_cell.angle_beta   90.00
_cell.angle_gamma   90.00
#
_symmetry.space_group_name_H-M   'P 1'
#
loop_
_entity.id
_entity.type
_entity.pdbx_description
1 polymer ?
#
loop_
_entity_poly.entity_id
_entity_poly.type
_entity_poly.pdbx_seq_one_letter_code
_entity_poly.pdbx_strand_id
1 'polypeptide(L)'
;MDSGSNGEEPTPWEELYNINLMPSELFLKFRKETQGLRVGLNLEFYNAPTNEFQAKLVLKPLAPDRRWKFMYEPIHQDVRLLSKKIPVTKFLNLQVGIGHNFQLNATGWKWKLTTCFGGDGISRIQNKTSVGLFPGMDLRFGWRADYVLLEITG
;
A
#
# COMPACT_ATOMS: atom_id res chain seq x y z
N MET A 1 -31.83 47.88 -13.05
CA MET A 1 -32.46 46.59 -12.75
C MET A 1 -32.12 45.68 -13.91
N ASP A 2 -31.33 44.65 -13.65
CA ASP A 2 -31.52 43.28 -14.15
C ASP A 2 -30.33 42.45 -13.70
N SER A 3 -30.58 41.78 -12.58
CA SER A 3 -29.80 40.77 -11.90
C SER A 3 -29.70 39.51 -12.76
N GLY A 4 -28.49 39.09 -13.08
CA GLY A 4 -28.19 37.80 -13.69
C GLY A 4 -26.85 37.29 -13.19
N SER A 5 -26.73 37.10 -11.87
CA SER A 5 -25.65 36.30 -11.31
C SER A 5 -25.81 34.89 -11.89
N ASN A 6 -24.90 34.47 -12.77
CA ASN A 6 -24.70 33.04 -13.03
C ASN A 6 -24.19 32.41 -11.73
N GLY A 7 -25.15 32.08 -10.86
CA GLY A 7 -24.95 31.19 -9.73
C GLY A 7 -24.78 29.79 -10.29
N GLU A 8 -23.56 29.44 -10.68
CA GLU A 8 -23.14 28.06 -10.51
C GLU A 8 -23.25 27.81 -9.01
N GLU A 9 -24.22 26.98 -8.61
CA GLU A 9 -24.33 26.53 -7.24
C GLU A 9 -22.96 25.96 -6.84
N PRO A 10 -22.37 26.39 -5.71
CA PRO A 10 -21.09 25.84 -5.27
C PRO A 10 -21.28 24.33 -5.13
N THR A 11 -20.42 23.56 -5.81
CA THR A 11 -20.45 22.10 -5.80
C THR A 11 -20.65 21.64 -4.35
N PRO A 12 -21.76 20.94 -4.04
CA PRO A 12 -22.08 20.61 -2.66
C PRO A 12 -20.91 19.82 -2.07
N TRP A 13 -20.57 20.14 -0.81
CA TRP A 13 -19.42 19.54 -0.12
C TRP A 13 -19.43 18.01 -0.20
N GLU A 14 -20.62 17.41 -0.22
CA GLU A 14 -20.86 15.97 -0.35
C GLU A 14 -20.35 15.38 -1.68
N GLU A 15 -20.31 16.16 -2.77
CA GLU A 15 -19.74 15.77 -4.06
C GLU A 15 -18.20 15.92 -4.11
N LEU A 16 -17.63 16.78 -3.25
CA LEU A 16 -16.17 16.98 -3.12
C LEU A 16 -15.49 15.91 -2.24
N TYR A 17 -16.27 15.21 -1.41
CA TYR A 17 -15.78 14.19 -0.47
C TYR A 17 -16.48 12.84 -0.66
N ASN A 18 -15.88 11.93 -1.43
CA ASN A 18 -16.33 10.54 -1.49
C ASN A 18 -15.72 9.72 -0.34
N ILE A 19 -16.38 9.75 0.81
CA ILE A 19 -15.96 8.98 1.99
C ILE A 19 -16.53 7.56 1.90
N ASN A 20 -15.80 6.65 1.27
CA ASN A 20 -16.15 5.23 1.29
C ASN A 20 -15.76 4.60 2.63
N LEU A 21 -16.76 4.29 3.46
CA LEU A 21 -16.58 3.63 4.75
C LEU A 21 -16.44 2.11 4.64
N MET A 22 -16.39 1.51 3.46
CA MET A 22 -16.15 0.07 3.32
C MET A 22 -14.64 -0.23 3.36
N PRO A 23 -14.19 -1.26 4.11
CA PRO A 23 -12.78 -1.62 4.13
C PRO A 23 -12.36 -2.13 2.75
N SER A 24 -11.59 -1.29 2.07
CA SER A 24 -11.15 -1.51 0.70
C SER A 24 -9.99 -2.51 0.57
N GLU A 25 -9.31 -2.80 1.69
CA GLU A 25 -8.18 -3.74 1.75
C GLU A 25 -8.32 -4.65 2.99
N LEU A 26 -8.09 -5.95 2.81
CA LEU A 26 -7.99 -6.92 3.89
C LEU A 26 -6.64 -7.64 3.80
N PHE A 27 -5.90 -7.68 4.89
CA PHE A 27 -4.61 -8.38 4.97
C PHE A 27 -4.66 -9.40 6.07
N LEU A 28 -4.46 -10.67 5.73
CA LEU A 28 -4.18 -11.72 6.70
C LEU A 28 -2.69 -12.02 6.68
N LYS A 29 -2.02 -11.83 7.82
CA LYS A 29 -0.57 -12.01 7.93
C LYS A 29 -0.26 -13.08 8.95
N PHE A 30 0.37 -14.14 8.47
CA PHE A 30 0.98 -15.15 9.28
C PHE A 30 2.49 -14.90 9.39
N ARG A 31 3.05 -15.09 10.57
CA ARG A 31 4.45 -14.87 10.92
C ARG A 31 4.88 -15.96 11.89
N LYS A 32 5.88 -16.75 11.49
CA LYS A 32 6.51 -17.77 12.34
C LYS A 32 8.00 -17.51 12.42
N GLU A 33 8.53 -17.62 13.64
CA GLU A 33 9.96 -17.48 13.91
C GLU A 33 10.57 -18.88 14.08
N THR A 34 11.60 -19.17 13.30
CA THR A 34 12.29 -20.47 13.29
C THR A 34 13.78 -20.25 13.11
N GLN A 35 14.62 -20.78 14.02
CA GLN A 35 16.08 -20.80 13.88
C GLN A 35 16.72 -19.46 13.44
N GLY A 36 16.30 -18.34 14.04
CA GLY A 36 16.86 -17.02 13.70
C GLY A 36 16.28 -16.35 12.45
N LEU A 37 15.31 -16.99 11.79
CA LEU A 37 14.58 -16.47 10.64
C LEU A 37 13.13 -16.17 10.99
N ARG A 38 12.58 -15.11 10.40
CA ARG A 38 11.15 -14.82 10.38
C ARG A 38 10.60 -15.18 9.02
N VAL A 39 9.75 -16.20 8.99
CA VAL A 39 8.96 -16.60 7.84
C VAL A 39 7.58 -15.96 7.97
N GLY A 40 7.05 -15.40 6.89
CA GLY A 40 5.71 -14.86 6.87
C GLY A 40 4.97 -15.15 5.58
N LEU A 41 3.67 -15.33 5.69
CA LEU A 41 2.74 -15.43 4.58
C LEU A 41 1.76 -14.27 4.71
N ASN A 42 1.73 -13.38 3.72
CA ASN A 42 0.74 -12.32 3.64
C ASN A 42 -0.27 -12.68 2.55
N LEU A 43 -1.54 -12.65 2.91
CA LEU A 43 -2.66 -12.79 2.00
C LEU A 43 -3.36 -11.44 1.96
N GLU A 44 -3.35 -10.79 0.81
CA GLU A 44 -3.86 -9.43 0.61
C GLU A 44 -5.06 -9.51 -0.33
N PHE A 45 -6.20 -8.95 0.09
CA PHE A 45 -7.43 -8.86 -0.71
C PHE A 45 -7.78 -7.39 -0.90
N TYR A 46 -8.06 -7.00 -2.14
CA TYR A 46 -8.40 -5.64 -2.52
C TYR A 46 -9.79 -5.65 -3.14
N ASN A 47 -10.74 -4.90 -2.58
CA ASN A 47 -12.15 -4.95 -2.96
C ASN A 47 -12.52 -3.97 -4.10
N ALA A 48 -11.62 -3.03 -4.44
CA ALA A 48 -11.87 -2.02 -5.47
C ALA A 48 -10.55 -1.52 -6.10
N PRO A 49 -10.54 -1.24 -7.43
CA PRO A 49 -11.66 -1.35 -8.40
C PRO A 49 -11.85 -2.77 -8.98
N THR A 50 -10.80 -3.57 -9.09
CA THR A 50 -10.85 -4.98 -9.47
C THR A 50 -10.66 -5.81 -8.20
N ASN A 51 -11.59 -6.71 -7.90
CA ASN A 51 -11.47 -7.65 -6.80
C ASN A 51 -10.20 -8.50 -6.97
N GLU A 52 -9.11 -8.09 -6.34
CA GLU A 52 -7.78 -8.67 -6.53
C GLU A 52 -7.32 -9.36 -5.27
N PHE A 53 -6.67 -10.51 -5.46
CA PHE A 53 -6.06 -11.28 -4.40
C PHE A 53 -4.57 -11.44 -4.67
N GLN A 54 -3.75 -11.21 -3.65
CA GLN A 54 -2.32 -11.36 -3.73
C GLN A 54 -1.78 -12.16 -2.54
N ALA A 55 -1.07 -13.25 -2.83
CA ALA A 55 -0.26 -13.94 -1.83
C ALA A 55 1.19 -13.46 -1.91
N LYS A 56 1.85 -13.29 -0.76
CA LYS A 56 3.28 -12.97 -0.66
C LYS A 56 3.94 -13.82 0.41
N LEU A 57 4.96 -14.58 0.03
CA LEU A 57 5.86 -15.23 0.97
C LEU A 57 6.98 -14.26 1.30
N VAL A 58 7.28 -14.09 2.59
CA VAL A 58 8.29 -13.18 3.10
C VAL A 58 9.25 -13.95 3.99
N LEU A 59 10.54 -13.86 3.72
CA LEU A 59 11.58 -14.39 4.57
C LEU A 59 12.57 -13.29 4.90
N LYS A 60 12.86 -13.11 6.18
CA LYS A 60 13.89 -12.18 6.63
C LYS A 60 14.57 -12.70 7.89
N PRO A 61 15.82 -12.33 8.15
CA PRO A 61 16.49 -12.65 9.39
C PRO A 61 15.87 -11.88 10.55
N LEU A 62 15.98 -12.44 11.76
CA LEU A 62 15.60 -11.77 13.01
C LEU A 62 16.69 -10.80 13.48
N ALA A 63 17.94 -11.11 13.14
CA ALA A 63 19.09 -10.34 13.57
C ALA A 63 19.18 -8.99 12.79
N PRO A 64 19.32 -7.84 13.50
CA PRO A 64 19.24 -6.51 12.90
C PRO A 64 20.45 -6.13 12.03
N ASP A 65 21.58 -6.81 12.22
CA ASP A 65 22.80 -6.73 11.41
C ASP A 65 22.58 -7.25 9.98
N ARG A 66 21.72 -8.26 9.82
CA ARG A 66 21.41 -8.89 8.54
C ARG A 66 20.25 -8.16 7.85
N ARG A 67 20.56 -7.22 6.97
CA ARG A 67 19.55 -6.40 6.28
C ARG A 67 19.16 -6.93 4.90
N TRP A 68 18.62 -8.16 4.85
CA TRP A 68 18.00 -8.71 3.65
C TRP A 68 16.54 -9.09 3.90
N LYS A 69 15.74 -9.10 2.83
CA LYS A 69 14.31 -9.47 2.89
C LYS A 69 13.94 -10.10 1.56
N PHE A 70 13.82 -11.41 1.59
CA PHE A 70 13.28 -12.18 0.48
C PHE A 70 11.76 -12.06 0.46
N MET A 71 11.20 -11.80 -0.71
CA MET A 71 9.77 -11.77 -0.97
C MET A 71 9.50 -12.51 -2.28
N TYR A 72 8.51 -13.39 -2.27
CA TYR A 72 8.03 -14.07 -3.46
C TYR A 72 6.53 -13.82 -3.62
N GLU A 73 6.15 -13.34 -4.80
CA GLU A 73 4.78 -13.03 -5.19
C GLU A 73 4.36 -14.05 -6.27
N PRO A 74 3.79 -15.22 -5.90
CA PRO A 74 3.54 -16.34 -6.82
C PRO A 74 2.69 -15.99 -8.05
N ILE A 75 1.66 -15.15 -7.87
CA ILE A 75 0.76 -14.77 -8.98
C ILE A 75 1.48 -13.95 -10.04
N HIS A 76 2.39 -13.06 -9.62
CA HIS A 76 3.18 -12.22 -10.52
C HIS A 76 4.49 -12.91 -10.93
N GLN A 77 4.74 -14.12 -10.41
CA GLN A 77 6.01 -14.85 -10.49
C GLN A 77 7.23 -13.93 -10.26
N ASP A 78 7.10 -13.07 -9.25
CA ASP A 78 8.11 -12.06 -8.93
C ASP A 78 8.85 -12.44 -7.65
N VAL A 79 10.18 -12.45 -7.72
CA VAL A 79 11.07 -12.64 -6.58
C VAL A 79 11.83 -11.35 -6.30
N ARG A 80 11.92 -10.95 -5.04
CA ARG A 80 12.71 -9.80 -4.58
C ARG A 80 13.58 -10.24 -3.42
N LEU A 81 14.90 -10.09 -3.49
CA LEU A 81 15.84 -10.64 -2.49
C LEU A 81 16.34 -9.58 -1.50
N LEU A 82 16.63 -8.39 -2.01
CA LEU A 82 17.15 -7.27 -1.22
C LEU A 82 16.16 -6.14 -1.41
N SER A 83 15.54 -5.66 -0.34
CA SER A 83 14.66 -4.52 -0.42
C SER A 83 14.89 -3.62 0.78
N LYS A 84 15.43 -2.42 0.52
CA LYS A 84 15.68 -1.39 1.54
C LYS A 84 14.72 -0.24 1.30
N LYS A 85 14.00 0.13 2.36
CA LYS A 85 13.19 1.35 2.39
C LYS A 85 14.04 2.48 2.96
N ILE A 86 14.19 3.54 2.19
CA ILE A 86 14.95 4.76 2.50
C ILE A 86 13.92 5.88 2.64
N PRO A 87 13.72 6.45 3.84
CA PRO A 87 12.91 7.65 3.97
C PRO A 87 13.68 8.82 3.33
N VAL A 88 13.12 9.38 2.25
CA VAL A 88 13.70 10.56 1.58
C VAL A 88 13.23 11.83 2.30
N THR A 89 11.95 11.85 2.70
CA THR A 89 11.34 12.91 3.52
C THR A 89 10.37 12.29 4.53
N LYS A 90 9.72 13.12 5.37
CA LYS A 90 8.63 12.68 6.28
C LYS A 90 7.47 12.00 5.53
N PHE A 91 7.29 12.35 4.26
CA PHE A 91 6.14 11.94 3.47
C PHE A 91 6.51 11.00 2.33
N LEU A 92 7.78 10.96 1.93
CA LEU A 92 8.29 10.23 0.77
C LEU A 92 9.25 9.11 1.18
N ASN A 93 9.01 7.90 0.66
CA ASN A 93 9.86 6.76 0.90
C ASN A 93 10.26 6.09 -0.42
N LEU A 94 11.57 5.98 -0.63
CA LEU A 94 12.15 5.25 -1.75
C LEU A 94 12.47 3.83 -1.31
N GLN A 95 11.90 2.84 -1.98
CA GLN A 95 12.24 1.44 -1.80
C GLN A 95 13.09 0.99 -2.99
N VAL A 96 14.30 0.50 -2.73
CA VAL A 96 15.20 -0.02 -3.77
C VAL A 96 15.53 -1.47 -3.46
N GLY A 97 15.67 -2.28 -4.50
CA GLY A 97 15.97 -3.68 -4.36
C GLY A 97 16.40 -4.37 -5.65
N ILE A 98 16.76 -5.65 -5.50
CA ILE A 98 17.05 -6.54 -6.62
C ILE A 98 15.92 -7.56 -6.69
N GLY A 99 15.37 -7.74 -7.88
CA GLY A 99 14.34 -8.74 -8.12
C GLY A 99 14.47 -9.39 -9.49
N HIS A 100 13.83 -10.55 -9.61
CA HIS A 100 13.72 -11.32 -10.83
C HIS A 100 12.24 -11.60 -11.09
N ASN A 101 11.79 -11.27 -12.31
CA ASN A 101 10.47 -11.64 -12.78
C ASN A 101 10.61 -12.84 -13.72
N PHE A 102 10.05 -13.98 -13.33
CA PHE A 102 10.12 -15.21 -14.13
C PHE A 102 9.26 -15.16 -15.40
N GLN A 103 8.13 -14.42 -15.40
CA GLN A 103 7.30 -14.27 -16.60
C GLN A 103 8.04 -13.53 -17.72
N LEU A 104 8.79 -12.50 -17.34
CA LEU A 104 9.56 -11.67 -18.26
C LEU A 104 11.01 -12.18 -18.43
N ASN A 105 11.38 -13.23 -17.70
CA ASN A 105 12.74 -13.76 -17.58
C ASN A 105 13.80 -12.65 -17.37
N ALA A 106 13.50 -11.69 -16.50
CA ALA A 106 14.29 -10.47 -16.35
C ALA A 106 14.73 -10.28 -14.90
N THR A 107 16.05 -10.18 -14.69
CA THR A 107 16.65 -9.76 -13.40
C THR A 107 17.05 -8.32 -13.49
N GLY A 108 16.73 -7.53 -12.47
CA GLY A 108 17.16 -6.14 -12.44
C GLY A 108 16.95 -5.44 -11.11
N TRP A 109 17.34 -4.17 -11.12
CA TRP A 109 17.05 -3.24 -10.05
C TRP A 109 15.56 -2.88 -10.06
N LYS A 110 14.89 -3.16 -8.95
CA LYS A 110 13.51 -2.75 -8.71
C LYS A 110 13.50 -1.59 -7.75
N TRP A 111 12.84 -0.51 -8.13
CA TRP A 111 12.64 0.63 -7.25
C TRP A 111 11.16 1.00 -7.20
N LYS A 112 10.71 1.52 -6.07
CA LYS A 112 9.34 1.99 -5.84
C LYS A 112 9.38 3.23 -4.97
N LEU A 113 8.82 4.32 -5.46
CA LEU A 113 8.59 5.53 -4.67
C LEU A 113 7.19 5.48 -4.06
N THR A 114 7.06 5.78 -2.77
CA THR A 114 5.77 5.80 -2.08
C THR A 114 5.59 7.08 -1.28
N THR A 115 4.39 7.67 -1.37
CA THR A 115 3.97 8.86 -0.62
C THR A 115 2.82 8.51 0.33
N CYS A 116 2.71 9.21 1.46
CA CYS A 116 1.57 9.08 2.38
C CYS A 116 0.35 9.93 2.00
N PHE A 117 0.44 10.76 0.96
CA PHE A 117 -0.65 11.65 0.52
C PHE A 117 -1.57 11.05 -0.56
N GLY A 118 -1.36 9.79 -0.94
CA GLY A 118 -2.00 9.22 -2.13
C GLY A 118 -1.13 9.44 -3.37
N GLY A 119 -1.05 8.43 -4.23
CA GLY A 119 -0.46 8.52 -5.56
C GLY A 119 -1.57 8.60 -6.61
N ASP A 120 -1.20 9.02 -7.82
CA ASP A 120 -2.07 9.11 -9.02
C ASP A 120 -2.99 10.35 -9.10
N GLY A 121 -2.59 11.47 -8.49
CA GLY A 121 -3.29 12.76 -8.64
C GLY A 121 -4.55 12.94 -7.77
N ILE A 122 -4.85 11.97 -6.91
CA ILE A 122 -5.97 12.01 -5.96
C ILE A 122 -5.42 12.07 -4.54
N SER A 123 -5.93 13.01 -3.73
CA SER A 123 -5.55 13.09 -2.32
C SER A 123 -6.25 11.98 -1.56
N ARG A 124 -5.48 11.10 -0.90
CA ARG A 124 -6.04 9.88 -0.29
C ARG A 124 -5.53 9.69 1.12
N ILE A 125 -6.46 9.54 2.07
CA ILE A 125 -6.15 9.09 3.44
C ILE A 125 -6.22 7.56 3.45
N GLN A 126 -5.13 6.93 3.86
CA GLN A 126 -5.09 5.50 4.11
C GLN A 126 -4.89 5.26 5.60
N ASN A 127 -5.85 4.61 6.24
CA ASN A 127 -5.70 4.13 7.60
C ASN A 127 -5.75 2.60 7.62
N LYS A 128 -4.96 1.98 8.49
CA LYS A 128 -4.95 0.52 8.61
C LYS A 128 -5.07 0.08 10.06
N THR A 129 -6.19 -0.53 10.40
CA THR A 129 -6.47 -1.11 11.72
C THR A 129 -5.96 -2.55 11.76
N SER A 130 -5.23 -2.95 12.80
CA SER A 130 -4.73 -4.32 12.97
C SER A 130 -5.30 -4.95 14.22
N VAL A 131 -5.80 -6.18 14.09
CA VAL A 131 -6.34 -7.02 15.15
C VAL A 131 -5.50 -8.29 15.22
N GLY A 132 -4.83 -8.51 16.36
CA GLY A 132 -4.10 -9.74 16.61
C GLY A 132 -5.07 -10.87 16.91
N LEU A 133 -4.99 -11.98 16.19
CA LEU A 133 -5.86 -13.14 16.41
C LEU A 133 -5.23 -14.13 17.40
N PHE A 134 -3.95 -14.45 17.20
CA PHE A 134 -3.13 -15.25 18.10
C PHE A 134 -1.63 -14.99 17.81
N PRO A 135 -0.69 -15.49 18.63
CA PRO A 135 0.74 -15.26 18.40
C PRO A 135 1.18 -15.66 17.00
N GLY A 136 1.70 -14.69 16.25
CA GLY A 136 2.13 -14.91 14.86
C GLY A 136 1.03 -14.75 13.80
N MET A 137 -0.21 -14.40 14.16
CA MET A 137 -1.24 -14.09 13.18
C MET A 137 -1.97 -12.78 13.48
N ASP A 138 -1.98 -11.87 12.49
CA ASP A 138 -2.71 -10.62 12.53
C ASP A 138 -3.63 -10.46 11.32
N LEU A 139 -4.83 -9.95 11.59
CA LEU A 139 -5.76 -9.46 10.58
C LEU A 139 -5.63 -7.94 10.52
N ARG A 140 -5.55 -7.37 9.32
CA ARG A 140 -5.44 -5.93 9.14
C ARG A 140 -6.42 -5.44 8.09
N PHE A 141 -7.20 -4.44 8.46
CA PHE A 141 -8.18 -3.78 7.60
C PHE A 141 -7.60 -2.45 7.14
N GLY A 142 -7.59 -2.22 5.83
CA GLY A 142 -7.22 -0.94 5.22
C GLY A 142 -8.44 -0.16 4.77
N TRP A 143 -8.62 1.01 5.37
CA TRP A 143 -9.61 2.00 5.00
C TRP A 143 -8.96 3.00 4.05
N ARG A 144 -9.62 3.30 2.93
CA ARG A 144 -9.21 4.32 1.97
C ARG A 144 -10.33 5.35 1.89
N ALA A 145 -10.00 6.60 2.18
CA ALA A 145 -10.89 7.74 1.96
C ALA A 145 -10.22 8.67 0.94
N ASP A 146 -10.90 8.89 -0.18
CA ASP A 146 -10.42 9.75 -1.26
C ASP A 146 -11.04 11.14 -1.06
N TYR A 147 -10.22 12.18 -1.17
CA TYR A 147 -10.67 13.57 -1.08
C TYR A 147 -10.06 14.41 -2.20
N VAL A 148 -10.80 15.38 -2.69
CA VAL A 148 -10.27 16.38 -3.62
C VAL A 148 -9.69 17.51 -2.78
N LEU A 149 -8.39 17.77 -2.91
CA LEU A 149 -7.80 19.02 -2.41
C LEU A 149 -8.35 20.12 -3.31
N LEU A 150 -9.11 21.06 -2.74
CA LEU A 150 -9.53 22.27 -3.45
C LEU A 150 -8.27 22.97 -4.00
N GLU A 151 -8.27 23.26 -5.30
CA GLU A 151 -7.23 24.10 -5.90
C GLU A 151 -7.33 25.49 -5.28
N ILE A 152 -6.40 25.82 -4.38
CA ILE A 152 -6.24 27.19 -3.88
C ILE A 152 -5.40 27.92 -4.92
N THR A 153 -6.05 28.51 -5.92
CA THR A 153 -5.44 29.52 -6.77
C THR A 153 -5.45 30.87 -6.05
N GLY A 154 -4.31 31.55 -6.07
CA GLY A 154 -4.11 32.91 -5.54
C GLY A 154 -3.62 33.84 -6.63
#